data_AF-A0A0L0ULX4-F1
#
_entry.id   AF-A0A0L0ULX4-F1
#
_cell.length_a   1.000
_cell.length_b   1.000
_cell.length_c   1.000
_cell.angle_alpha   90.00
_cell.angle_beta   90.00
_cell.angle_gamma   90.00
#
_symmetry.space_group_name_H-M   'P 1'
#
loop_
_entity.id
_entity.type
_entity.pdbx_description
1 polymer ?
#
loop_
_entity_poly.entity_id
_entity_poly.type
_entity_poly.pdbx_seq_one_letter_code
_entity_poly.pdbx_strand_id
1 'polypeptide(L)'
;MGNGIGKGTAGYGNTSWAIGQSFGTNPLHAPAYYDPNAPKGSRWSRPMGNATVSRLYHSVASLLADGSILTAGSNPNADYIAPGTPNYPYPTGYLYPDYFNRARPSPSSLPKSLSYGGDYFNVTLKSGDLGKQSSALPKTYVSIIRTGYSTHAMNMGQRYLQLNSTYSVNQDGSG
;
A
#
# COMPACT_ATOMS: atom_id res chain seq x y z
N MET A 1 3.74 -11.58 1.17
CA MET A 1 4.31 -11.22 -0.15
C MET A 1 3.21 -11.36 -1.21
N GLY A 2 3.00 -10.35 -2.05
CA GLY A 2 1.96 -10.37 -3.08
C GLY A 2 2.29 -9.42 -4.23
N ASN A 3 1.79 -9.74 -5.42
CA ASN A 3 2.17 -9.13 -6.71
C ASN A 3 3.69 -9.07 -6.95
N GLY A 4 4.34 -10.23 -6.84
CA GLY A 4 5.80 -10.37 -6.91
C GLY A 4 6.23 -11.73 -7.48
N ILE A 5 7.54 -11.99 -7.51
CA ILE A 5 8.12 -13.28 -7.91
C ILE A 5 7.65 -14.39 -6.96
N GLY A 6 7.06 -15.48 -7.48
CA GLY A 6 6.63 -16.62 -6.67
C GLY A 6 7.63 -17.77 -6.63
N LYS A 7 8.51 -17.88 -7.62
CA LYS A 7 9.64 -18.83 -7.66
C LYS A 7 10.89 -18.17 -8.22
N GLY A 8 12.06 -18.54 -7.71
CA GLY A 8 13.34 -17.97 -8.12
C GLY A 8 13.73 -16.74 -7.31
N THR A 9 14.51 -15.83 -7.90
CA THR A 9 15.08 -14.66 -7.21
C THR A 9 14.95 -13.38 -8.03
N ALA A 10 15.17 -12.25 -7.36
CA ALA A 10 15.32 -10.96 -8.00
C ALA A 10 16.59 -10.95 -8.85
N GLY A 11 16.46 -10.49 -10.10
CA GLY A 11 17.58 -10.33 -11.03
C GLY A 11 17.19 -10.66 -12.46
N TYR A 12 18.14 -10.45 -13.35
CA TYR A 12 18.09 -10.88 -14.74
C TYR A 12 19.49 -11.33 -15.20
N GLY A 13 19.54 -12.08 -16.29
CA GLY A 13 20.80 -12.46 -16.94
C GLY A 13 20.62 -13.50 -18.03
N ASN A 14 21.69 -13.75 -18.79
CA ASN A 14 21.72 -14.72 -19.87
C ASN A 14 22.29 -16.07 -19.38
N THR A 15 21.53 -16.76 -18.53
CA THR A 15 21.89 -18.08 -18.00
C THR A 15 20.93 -19.15 -18.54
N SER A 16 21.40 -20.38 -18.70
CA SER A 16 20.63 -21.48 -19.31
C SER A 16 19.31 -21.83 -18.61
N TRP A 17 19.17 -21.47 -17.33
CA TRP A 17 17.97 -21.70 -16.53
C TRP A 17 17.05 -20.49 -16.41
N ALA A 18 17.41 -19.33 -16.98
CA ALA A 18 16.54 -18.15 -16.99
C ALA A 18 15.37 -18.35 -17.96
N ILE A 19 14.20 -17.80 -17.63
CA ILE A 19 13.07 -17.73 -18.56
C ILE A 19 13.17 -16.41 -19.31
N GLY A 20 13.60 -16.48 -20.57
CA GLY A 20 14.12 -15.29 -21.26
C GLY A 20 15.36 -14.81 -20.53
N GLN A 21 15.31 -13.61 -19.94
CA GLN A 21 16.37 -13.11 -19.06
C GLN A 21 15.97 -13.10 -17.58
N SER A 22 14.75 -13.49 -17.23
CA SER A 22 14.25 -13.40 -15.86
C SER A 22 14.76 -14.54 -14.97
N PHE A 23 15.25 -14.20 -13.78
CA PHE A 23 15.55 -15.17 -12.72
C PHE A 23 14.33 -15.52 -11.86
N GLY A 24 13.21 -14.80 -12.03
CA GLY A 24 11.97 -15.00 -11.32
C GLY A 24 10.84 -15.48 -12.22
N THR A 25 10.02 -16.39 -11.72
CA THR A 25 8.86 -16.97 -12.43
C THR A 25 7.66 -17.11 -11.49
N ASN A 26 6.55 -17.64 -12.03
CA ASN A 26 5.30 -17.92 -11.31
C ASN A 26 4.81 -16.71 -10.49
N PRO A 27 4.48 -15.59 -11.13
CA PRO A 27 4.08 -14.37 -10.44
C PRO A 27 2.89 -14.60 -9.51
N LEU A 28 2.98 -14.07 -8.29
CA LEU A 28 1.91 -14.13 -7.30
C LEU A 28 0.93 -13.00 -7.53
N HIS A 29 -0.22 -13.26 -8.14
CA HIS A 29 -1.19 -12.20 -8.46
C HIS A 29 -1.99 -11.70 -7.24
N ALA A 30 -2.14 -12.49 -6.19
CA ALA A 30 -2.86 -12.08 -4.99
C ALA A 30 -1.97 -11.17 -4.12
N PRO A 31 -2.38 -9.93 -3.81
CA PRO A 31 -1.76 -9.12 -2.77
C PRO A 31 -1.96 -9.77 -1.39
N ALA A 32 -1.11 -9.42 -0.42
CA ALA A 32 -1.20 -9.96 0.93
C ALA A 32 -1.20 -8.81 1.94
N TYR A 33 -2.09 -8.88 2.92
CA TYR A 33 -2.11 -8.01 4.08
C TYR A 33 -1.32 -8.65 5.20
N TYR A 34 -0.59 -7.83 5.94
CA TYR A 34 0.07 -8.23 7.16
C TYR A 34 -0.55 -7.49 8.34
N ASP A 35 -1.10 -8.23 9.29
CA ASP A 35 -1.54 -7.72 10.57
C ASP A 35 -0.55 -8.16 11.66
N PRO A 36 0.28 -7.25 12.21
CA PRO A 36 1.23 -7.60 13.27
C PRO A 36 0.55 -7.98 14.59
N ASN A 37 -0.68 -7.53 14.82
CA ASN A 37 -1.42 -7.73 16.08
C ASN A 37 -2.22 -9.04 16.08
N ALA A 38 -2.43 -9.66 14.91
CA ALA A 38 -3.08 -10.96 14.82
C ALA A 38 -2.24 -12.08 15.46
N PRO A 39 -2.89 -13.17 15.94
CA PRO A 39 -2.20 -14.35 16.47
C PRO A 39 -1.18 -14.93 15.49
N LYS A 40 -0.13 -15.58 16.02
CA LYS A 40 0.86 -16.29 15.21
C LYS A 40 0.15 -17.33 14.34
N GLY A 41 0.45 -17.32 13.03
CA GLY A 41 -0.23 -18.18 12.04
C GLY A 41 -1.40 -17.51 11.32
N SER A 42 -1.92 -16.39 11.83
CA SER A 42 -3.08 -15.67 11.25
C SER A 42 -2.76 -14.24 10.80
N ARG A 43 -1.47 -13.86 10.79
CA ARG A 43 -1.02 -12.51 10.43
C ARG A 43 -1.12 -12.17 8.96
N TRP A 44 -1.32 -13.16 8.10
CA TRP A 44 -1.40 -12.95 6.66
C TRP A 44 -2.81 -13.25 6.16
N SER A 45 -3.37 -12.31 5.41
CA SER A 45 -4.65 -12.49 4.71
C SER A 45 -4.57 -11.92 3.29
N ARG A 46 -5.56 -12.24 2.44
CA ARG A 46 -5.61 -11.82 1.04
C ARG A 46 -7.02 -11.34 0.67
N PRO A 47 -7.52 -10.27 1.30
CA PRO A 47 -8.90 -9.80 1.09
C PRO A 47 -9.08 -9.03 -0.23
N MET A 48 -7.98 -8.60 -0.86
CA MET A 48 -8.00 -7.88 -2.13
C MET A 48 -8.20 -8.82 -3.31
N GLY A 49 -8.82 -8.31 -4.38
CA GLY A 49 -8.84 -8.98 -5.68
C GLY A 49 -7.42 -9.20 -6.24
N ASN A 50 -7.29 -10.20 -7.11
CA ASN A 50 -6.02 -10.50 -7.78
C ASN A 50 -5.63 -9.39 -8.76
N ALA A 51 -4.34 -9.05 -8.78
CA ALA A 51 -3.77 -8.21 -9.82
C ALA A 51 -3.79 -8.94 -11.17
N THR A 52 -4.09 -8.24 -12.25
CA THR A 52 -4.08 -8.81 -13.61
C THR A 52 -2.71 -8.73 -14.29
N VAL A 53 -1.85 -7.83 -13.83
CA VAL A 53 -0.50 -7.62 -14.34
C VAL A 53 0.52 -8.28 -13.44
N SER A 54 1.39 -9.10 -14.01
CA SER A 54 2.54 -9.69 -13.31
C SER A 54 3.61 -8.64 -12.99
N ARG A 55 4.12 -8.65 -11.77
CA ARG A 55 5.20 -7.78 -11.32
C ARG A 55 6.41 -8.61 -10.88
N LEU A 56 7.48 -8.57 -11.66
CA LEU A 56 8.72 -9.32 -11.43
C LEU A 56 9.86 -8.35 -11.07
N TYR A 57 11.11 -8.70 -11.40
CA TYR A 57 12.26 -7.82 -11.20
C TYR A 57 12.07 -6.49 -11.95
N HIS A 58 12.63 -5.40 -11.39
CA HIS A 58 12.37 -4.01 -11.79
C HIS A 58 10.91 -3.54 -11.66
N SER A 59 10.07 -4.21 -10.87
CA SER A 59 8.78 -3.65 -10.47
C SER A 59 8.92 -2.73 -9.26
N VAL A 60 7.94 -1.83 -9.12
CA VAL A 60 7.83 -0.87 -8.02
C VAL A 60 6.41 -0.86 -7.48
N ALA A 61 6.28 -0.47 -6.20
CA ALA A 61 5.00 -0.20 -5.57
C ALA A 61 5.10 1.01 -4.63
N SER A 62 4.10 1.89 -4.66
CA SER A 62 4.04 3.11 -3.85
C SER A 62 2.61 3.43 -3.41
N LEU A 63 2.44 3.84 -2.15
CA LEU A 63 1.16 4.33 -1.61
C LEU A 63 0.85 5.73 -2.17
N LEU A 64 -0.38 5.95 -2.59
CA LEU A 64 -0.89 7.24 -3.05
C LEU A 64 -1.69 7.96 -1.96
N ALA A 65 -1.89 9.27 -2.12
CA ALA A 65 -2.60 10.10 -1.15
C ALA A 65 -4.08 9.70 -0.97
N ASP A 66 -4.69 9.05 -1.97
CA ASP A 66 -6.03 8.48 -1.88
C ASP A 66 -6.05 7.09 -1.22
N GLY A 67 -4.93 6.56 -0.76
CA GLY A 67 -4.86 5.24 -0.14
C GLY A 67 -4.89 4.06 -1.12
N SER A 68 -4.87 4.29 -2.43
CA SER A 68 -4.55 3.24 -3.40
C SER A 68 -3.05 2.97 -3.44
N ILE A 69 -2.67 1.85 -4.04
CA ILE A 69 -1.26 1.49 -4.24
C ILE A 69 -0.96 1.47 -5.74
N LEU A 70 -0.10 2.38 -6.19
CA LEU A 70 0.45 2.35 -7.53
C LEU A 70 1.42 1.16 -7.65
N THR A 71 1.32 0.43 -8.75
CA THR A 71 2.27 -0.60 -9.16
C THR A 71 2.71 -0.33 -10.59
N ALA A 72 4.01 -0.45 -10.86
CA ALA A 72 4.56 -0.18 -12.18
C ALA A 72 5.83 -1.02 -12.42
N GLY A 73 6.42 -0.86 -13.61
CA GLY A 73 7.62 -1.58 -14.01
C GLY A 73 7.35 -3.07 -14.25
N SER A 74 8.35 -3.90 -13.97
CA SER A 74 8.46 -5.31 -14.39
C SER A 74 9.06 -5.47 -15.78
N ASN A 75 10.38 -5.30 -15.87
CA ASN A 75 11.18 -5.57 -17.07
C ASN A 75 12.43 -6.36 -16.66
N PRO A 76 12.34 -7.69 -16.44
CA PRO A 76 13.45 -8.50 -15.97
C PRO A 76 14.44 -8.81 -17.13
N ASN A 77 14.86 -7.76 -17.84
CA ASN A 77 15.77 -7.83 -18.99
C ASN A 77 16.92 -6.85 -18.78
N ALA A 78 18.04 -7.12 -19.45
CA ALA A 78 19.29 -6.40 -19.28
C ALA A 78 19.26 -4.97 -19.81
N ASP A 79 18.59 -4.78 -20.93
CA ASP A 79 18.54 -3.50 -21.63
C ASP A 79 17.10 -3.00 -21.80
N TYR A 80 17.02 -1.74 -22.20
CA TYR A 80 15.78 -1.11 -22.63
C TYR A 80 15.14 -1.91 -23.76
N ILE A 81 13.83 -2.17 -23.63
CA ILE A 81 13.02 -2.70 -24.71
C ILE A 81 12.08 -1.58 -25.16
N ALA A 82 12.06 -1.31 -26.46
CA ALA A 82 11.28 -0.21 -27.00
C ALA A 82 9.77 -0.39 -26.72
N PRO A 83 9.03 0.68 -26.38
CA PRO A 83 7.58 0.67 -26.34
C PRO A 83 6.99 0.09 -27.63
N GLY A 84 5.98 -0.76 -27.50
CA GLY A 84 5.35 -1.44 -28.64
C GLY A 84 6.02 -2.75 -29.06
N THR A 85 7.13 -3.15 -28.43
CA THR A 85 7.69 -4.49 -28.65
C THR A 85 6.67 -5.56 -28.24
N PRO A 86 6.30 -6.49 -29.13
CA PRO A 86 5.35 -7.55 -28.82
C PRO A 86 5.76 -8.33 -27.57
N ASN A 87 4.80 -8.62 -26.70
CA ASN A 87 4.98 -9.35 -25.43
C ASN A 87 5.78 -8.61 -24.32
N TYR A 88 6.12 -7.33 -24.50
CA TYR A 88 6.75 -6.50 -23.47
C TYR A 88 5.91 -5.26 -23.12
N PRO A 89 4.74 -5.44 -22.48
CA PRO A 89 3.93 -4.32 -22.05
C PRO A 89 4.55 -3.64 -20.81
N TYR A 90 4.44 -2.31 -20.74
CA TYR A 90 4.86 -1.50 -19.57
C TYR A 90 3.67 -0.91 -18.81
N PRO A 91 2.69 -1.72 -18.36
CA PRO A 91 1.46 -1.18 -17.79
C PRO A 91 1.73 -0.59 -16.41
N THR A 92 1.18 0.59 -16.17
CA THR A 92 0.95 1.07 -14.79
C THR A 92 -0.39 0.51 -14.33
N GLY A 93 -0.46 0.07 -13.08
CA GLY A 93 -1.67 -0.49 -12.50
C GLY A 93 -1.86 -0.01 -11.06
N TYR A 94 -3.08 -0.10 -10.58
CA TYR A 94 -3.43 0.31 -9.22
C TYR A 94 -4.03 -0.89 -8.50
N LEU A 95 -3.63 -1.06 -7.25
CA LEU A 95 -4.27 -1.97 -6.32
C LEU A 95 -5.17 -1.15 -5.40
N TYR A 96 -6.41 -1.59 -5.26
CA TYR A 96 -7.42 -0.94 -4.44
C TYR A 96 -7.70 -1.81 -3.21
N PRO A 97 -7.15 -1.45 -2.04
CA PRO A 97 -7.44 -2.13 -0.78
C PRO A 97 -8.94 -2.30 -0.52
N ASP A 98 -9.31 -3.30 0.28
CA ASP A 98 -10.70 -3.60 0.69
C ASP A 98 -11.43 -2.45 1.42
N TYR A 99 -10.68 -1.45 1.90
CA TYR A 99 -11.23 -0.21 2.45
C TYR A 99 -11.52 0.86 1.39
N PHE A 100 -10.99 0.73 0.16
CA PHE A 100 -10.96 1.82 -0.82
C PHE A 100 -12.34 2.30 -1.26
N ASN A 101 -13.29 1.36 -1.38
CA ASN A 101 -14.68 1.63 -1.78
C ASN A 101 -15.61 1.97 -0.61
N ARG A 102 -15.09 2.07 0.62
CA ARG A 102 -15.89 2.45 1.78
C ARG A 102 -16.02 3.97 1.84
N ALA A 103 -17.07 4.46 2.51
CA ALA A 103 -17.21 5.88 2.81
C ALA A 103 -15.96 6.36 3.57
N ARG A 104 -15.38 7.47 3.12
CA ARG A 104 -14.17 8.05 3.70
C ARG A 104 -14.57 9.10 4.74
N PRO A 105 -13.91 9.13 5.91
CA PRO A 105 -14.10 10.22 6.84
C PRO A 105 -13.64 11.53 6.20
N SER A 106 -14.34 12.62 6.49
CA SER A 106 -14.00 13.98 6.06
C SER A 106 -13.64 14.85 7.27
N PRO A 107 -12.48 14.60 7.90
CA PRO A 107 -12.04 15.34 9.06
C PRO A 107 -11.84 16.83 8.75
N SER A 108 -12.17 17.66 9.72
CA SER A 108 -11.85 19.10 9.70
C SER A 108 -10.67 19.42 10.61
N SER A 109 -10.09 20.61 10.44
CA SER A 109 -8.98 21.13 11.26
C SER A 109 -7.68 20.33 11.17
N LEU A 110 -7.45 19.62 10.06
CA LEU A 110 -6.17 18.95 9.82
C LEU A 110 -5.02 19.98 9.73
N PRO A 111 -3.90 19.76 10.44
CA PRO A 111 -2.76 20.65 10.39
C PRO A 111 -2.08 20.60 9.01
N LYS A 112 -1.61 21.76 8.53
CA LYS A 112 -0.83 21.84 7.27
C LYS A 112 0.64 21.46 7.46
N SER A 113 1.13 21.54 8.69
CA SER A 113 2.51 21.25 9.07
C SER A 113 2.53 20.61 10.46
N LEU A 114 3.48 19.71 10.67
CA LEU A 114 3.72 19.07 11.96
C LEU A 114 5.21 19.13 12.27
N SER A 115 5.55 19.47 13.51
CA SER A 115 6.92 19.42 14.02
C SER A 115 7.09 18.24 14.97
N TYR A 116 8.30 17.70 15.04
CA TYR A 116 8.61 16.68 16.04
C TYR A 116 8.58 17.30 17.44
N GLY A 117 7.80 16.71 18.35
CA GLY A 117 7.61 17.23 19.71
C GLY A 117 6.78 18.52 19.80
N GLY A 118 6.08 18.90 18.72
CA GLY A 118 5.17 20.06 18.72
C GLY A 118 3.91 19.84 19.57
N ASP A 119 3.10 20.90 19.65
CA ASP A 119 1.83 20.89 20.38
C ASP A 119 0.85 19.84 19.81
N TYR A 120 -0.09 19.43 20.66
CA TYR A 120 -1.21 18.61 20.21
C TYR A 120 -2.13 19.39 19.26
N PHE A 121 -2.92 18.65 18.47
CA PHE A 121 -3.94 19.23 17.61
C PHE A 121 -5.22 18.40 17.70
N ASN A 122 -6.34 19.05 17.45
CA ASN A 122 -7.64 18.39 17.41
C ASN A 122 -8.06 18.11 15.97
N VAL A 123 -8.62 16.94 15.74
CA VAL A 123 -9.29 16.56 14.50
C VAL A 123 -10.76 16.34 14.83
N THR A 124 -11.66 16.95 14.07
CA THR A 124 -13.09 16.79 14.29
C THR A 124 -13.71 15.96 13.18
N LEU A 125 -14.38 14.88 13.57
CA LEU A 125 -15.14 13.96 12.74
C LEU A 125 -16.63 14.16 12.96
N LYS A 126 -17.40 14.24 11.88
CA LYS A 126 -18.86 14.33 11.94
C LYS A 126 -19.46 12.98 12.30
N SER A 127 -20.69 12.95 12.79
CA SER A 127 -21.40 11.70 13.06
C SER A 127 -21.47 10.76 11.85
N GLY A 128 -21.54 11.31 10.63
CA GLY A 128 -21.47 10.54 9.38
C GLY A 128 -20.12 9.84 9.14
N ASP A 129 -19.02 10.38 9.65
CA ASP A 129 -17.67 9.82 9.51
C ASP A 129 -17.45 8.61 10.44
N LEU A 130 -18.22 8.52 11.52
CA LEU A 130 -18.04 7.58 12.64
C LEU A 130 -19.02 6.41 12.62
N GLY A 131 -19.91 6.36 11.63
CA GLY A 131 -21.04 5.43 11.60
C GLY A 131 -22.09 5.75 12.68
N LYS A 132 -23.14 4.93 12.75
CA LYS A 132 -24.23 5.16 13.72
C LYS A 132 -23.67 5.16 15.16
N GLN A 133 -24.00 6.20 15.92
CA GLN A 133 -23.75 6.34 17.37
C GLN A 133 -22.27 6.38 17.80
N SER A 134 -21.35 6.93 17.00
CA SER A 134 -19.94 7.14 17.41
C SER A 134 -19.19 5.88 17.89
N SER A 135 -19.73 4.68 17.65
CA SER A 135 -19.17 3.42 18.14
C SER A 135 -17.79 3.09 17.56
N ALA A 136 -17.41 3.76 16.48
CA ALA A 136 -16.11 3.62 15.84
C ALA A 136 -15.00 4.47 16.48
N LEU A 137 -15.31 5.52 17.26
CA LEU A 137 -14.29 6.41 17.85
C LEU A 137 -13.23 5.67 18.67
N PRO A 138 -13.58 4.73 19.57
CA PRO A 138 -12.59 3.99 20.34
C PRO A 138 -11.65 3.11 19.50
N LYS A 139 -12.01 2.82 18.25
CA LYS A 139 -11.22 2.04 17.28
C LYS A 139 -10.58 2.91 16.20
N THR A 140 -10.78 4.22 16.27
CA THR A 140 -10.22 5.19 15.33
C THR A 140 -8.84 5.60 15.81
N TYR A 141 -7.90 5.71 14.88
CA TYR A 141 -6.55 6.18 15.14
C TYR A 141 -6.12 7.13 14.03
N VAL A 142 -5.25 8.07 14.39
CA VAL A 142 -4.64 9.01 13.44
C VAL A 142 -3.24 8.51 13.12
N SER A 143 -2.90 8.45 11.84
CA SER A 143 -1.57 8.05 11.39
C SER A 143 -1.01 9.04 10.37
N ILE A 144 0.30 9.20 10.40
CA ILE A 144 1.07 9.95 9.42
C ILE A 144 1.86 8.93 8.61
N ILE A 145 1.76 9.03 7.30
CA ILE A 145 2.54 8.21 6.38
C ILE A 145 3.43 9.12 5.56
N ARG A 146 4.74 8.98 5.73
CA ARG A 146 5.72 9.52 4.78
C ARG A 146 5.79 8.54 3.62
N THR A 147 5.51 9.00 2.41
CA THR A 147 5.75 8.21 1.20
C THR A 147 7.26 8.08 0.95
N GLY A 148 7.66 7.03 0.26
CA GLY A 148 9.07 6.75 -0.02
C GLY A 148 9.35 6.54 -1.50
N TYR A 149 10.61 6.27 -1.81
CA TYR A 149 11.08 5.96 -3.16
C TYR A 149 11.26 4.45 -3.32
N SER A 150 10.63 3.86 -4.33
CA SER A 150 10.54 2.41 -4.51
C SER A 150 11.39 1.98 -5.70
N THR A 151 12.37 1.11 -5.49
CA THR A 151 13.18 0.50 -6.55
C THR A 151 13.78 -0.82 -6.07
N HIS A 152 13.90 -1.83 -6.94
CA HIS A 152 14.58 -3.09 -6.63
C HIS A 152 14.13 -3.74 -5.31
N ALA A 153 12.82 -3.75 -5.04
CA ALA A 153 12.19 -4.22 -3.80
C ALA A 153 12.62 -3.46 -2.51
N MET A 154 13.35 -2.35 -2.66
CA MET A 154 13.66 -1.42 -1.58
C MET A 154 12.68 -0.25 -1.62
N ASN A 155 12.24 0.20 -0.45
CA ASN A 155 11.51 1.44 -0.30
C ASN A 155 12.24 2.38 0.66
N MET A 156 12.89 3.39 0.10
CA MET A 156 13.69 4.34 0.85
C MET A 156 12.81 5.46 1.42
N GLY A 157 12.73 5.52 2.74
CA GLY A 157 12.11 6.62 3.47
C GLY A 157 10.60 6.52 3.66
N GLN A 158 9.93 5.47 3.18
CA GLN A 158 8.56 5.19 3.61
C GLN A 158 8.54 4.92 5.11
N ARG A 159 7.66 5.61 5.83
CA ARG A 159 7.49 5.46 7.28
C ARG A 159 6.03 5.58 7.65
N TYR A 160 5.59 4.75 8.59
CA TYR A 160 4.28 4.82 9.23
C TYR A 160 4.49 5.25 10.68
N LEU A 161 3.75 6.28 11.11
CA LEU A 161 3.72 6.75 12.49
C LEU A 161 2.26 6.86 12.92
N GLN A 162 1.84 5.97 13.81
CA GLN A 162 0.57 6.14 14.51
C GLN A 162 0.75 7.16 15.63
N LEU A 163 -0.12 8.17 15.68
CA LEU A 163 -0.13 9.16 16.73
C LEU A 163 -0.87 8.62 17.95
N ASN A 164 -0.40 9.02 19.14
CA ASN A 164 -1.21 8.84 20.34
C ASN A 164 -2.38 9.84 20.30
N SER A 165 -3.59 9.36 20.58
CA SER A 165 -4.80 10.17 20.50
C SER A 165 -5.75 9.83 21.62
N THR A 166 -6.35 10.85 22.21
CA THR A 166 -7.54 10.74 23.06
C THR A 166 -8.77 11.15 22.26
N TYR A 167 -9.97 10.84 22.76
CA TYR A 167 -11.20 11.19 22.07
C TYR A 167 -12.26 11.74 23.03
N SER A 168 -13.23 12.48 22.47
CA SER A 168 -14.42 12.94 23.16
C SER A 168 -15.62 12.76 22.23
N VAL A 169 -16.78 12.46 22.78
CA VAL A 169 -18.01 12.26 22.00
C VAL A 169 -18.97 13.39 22.33
N ASN A 170 -19.42 14.10 21.29
CA ASN A 170 -20.40 15.17 21.41
C ASN A 170 -21.83 14.60 21.41
N GLN A 171 -22.79 15.36 21.94
CA GLN A 171 -24.20 14.94 22.01
C GLN A 171 -24.83 14.69 20.63
N ASP A 172 -24.34 15.37 19.59
CA ASP A 172 -24.78 15.20 18.20
C ASP A 172 -24.14 13.97 17.51
N GLY A 173 -23.31 13.22 18.24
CA GLY A 173 -22.61 12.04 17.76
C GLY A 173 -21.38 12.34 16.92
N SER A 174 -20.89 13.59 16.88
CA SER A 174 -19.55 13.94 16.40
C SER A 174 -18.48 13.67 17.47
N GLY A 175 -17.20 13.73 17.10
CA GLY A 175 -16.08 13.58 18.03
C GLY A 175 -14.72 13.94 17.44
#